data_AF-A0A2V7SA95-F1
#
_entry.id   AF-A0A2V7SA95-F1
#
_cell.length_a   1.000
_cell.length_b   1.000
_cell.length_c   1.000
_cell.angle_alpha   90.00
_cell.angle_beta   90.00
_cell.angle_gamma   90.00
#
_symmetry.space_group_name_H-M   'P 1'
#
loop_
_entity.id
_entity.type
_entity.pdbx_description
1 polymer ?
#
loop_
_entity_poly.entity_id
_entity_poly.type
_entity_poly.pdbx_seq_one_letter_code
_entity_poly.pdbx_strand_id
1 'polypeptide(L)'
;MKRTVFLALATALLAGCEKPTAPASRERPDALLTAPATTTTFSGRATVLQATVPGVVSIDLGDTGPLPEGGGALDGSLVTLAVSKDQTMGILEASAVVVHSATIGQGNSSSAEASVASVSLTVAGTPIQADLLRSQAQATCDGTGSASASGSSELVGLVVDGQAIDASGQPNQEVDLPGLRVVINEQTGAARGNQADITVNALHVTAFNPTSGATLADVVISSAHADITCGACTPPVGDFVTGGGWITGTPSGARANFGVAGGIKNDGLWGHLTYIDHGSGMKVKGTAVTGYKVTGPTSREITGTAEVNGVDGVGYTVDVTDNGEPGREDTFSISLSNGYGASGKLAGGNIKLHAKPGPCP
;
A
#
# COMPACT_ATOMS: atom_id res chain seq x y z
N MET A 1 -46.08 -6.43 85.13
CA MET A 1 -47.23 -5.60 85.56
C MET A 1 -48.12 -5.35 84.35
N LYS A 2 -49.41 -5.75 84.46
CA LYS A 2 -50.65 -5.11 83.92
C LYS A 2 -50.58 -4.58 82.47
N ARG A 3 -51.37 -5.00 81.47
CA ARG A 3 -52.81 -5.36 81.36
C ARG A 3 -52.99 -5.94 79.93
N THR A 4 -53.57 -7.11 79.63
CA THR A 4 -55.00 -7.54 79.65
C THR A 4 -55.93 -6.48 79.00
N VAL A 5 -56.61 -6.68 77.84
CA VAL A 5 -57.79 -7.54 77.61
C VAL A 5 -58.29 -7.37 76.14
N PHE A 6 -58.63 -8.50 75.47
CA PHE A 6 -59.74 -8.84 74.53
C PHE A 6 -60.10 -7.89 73.34
N LEU A 7 -60.52 -8.35 72.15
CA LEU A 7 -61.70 -9.19 71.92
C LEU A 7 -61.84 -9.62 70.43
N ALA A 8 -62.38 -10.83 70.23
CA ALA A 8 -63.21 -11.36 69.12
C ALA A 8 -62.67 -11.60 67.69
N LEU A 9 -62.60 -12.92 67.40
CA LEU A 9 -63.07 -13.64 66.21
C LEU A 9 -63.90 -12.85 65.17
N ALA A 10 -63.54 -13.00 63.90
CA ALA A 10 -64.43 -13.53 62.85
C ALA A 10 -63.61 -13.99 61.62
N THR A 11 -63.65 -15.30 61.36
CA THR A 11 -63.24 -15.94 60.11
C THR A 11 -64.20 -15.59 58.97
N ALA A 12 -63.66 -15.16 57.83
CA ALA A 12 -64.29 -15.33 56.52
C ALA A 12 -63.20 -15.68 55.50
N LEU A 13 -63.23 -16.91 54.99
CA LEU A 13 -62.49 -17.33 53.80
C LEU A 13 -63.12 -16.63 52.58
N LEU A 14 -62.34 -15.85 51.85
CA LEU A 14 -62.57 -15.57 50.44
C LEU A 14 -61.26 -15.83 49.70
N ALA A 15 -61.27 -16.90 48.90
CA ALA A 15 -60.20 -17.21 47.97
C ALA A 15 -60.28 -16.22 46.80
N GLY A 16 -59.23 -15.41 46.64
CA GLY A 16 -59.00 -14.59 45.46
C GLY A 16 -57.52 -14.67 45.13
N CYS A 17 -57.19 -15.34 44.02
CA CYS A 17 -55.86 -15.30 43.44
C CYS A 17 -55.61 -13.92 42.84
N GLU A 18 -54.66 -13.14 43.36
CA GLU A 18 -53.92 -12.19 42.53
C GLU A 18 -52.49 -12.06 43.07
N LYS A 19 -51.55 -12.09 42.12
CA LYS A 19 -50.11 -12.35 42.27
C LYS A 19 -49.35 -11.08 42.73
N PRO A 20 -48.18 -11.20 43.42
CA PRO A 20 -47.56 -10.09 44.12
C PRO A 20 -46.95 -9.02 43.22
N THR A 21 -47.07 -7.77 43.68
CA THR A 21 -46.38 -6.57 43.20
C THR A 21 -44.85 -6.70 43.33
N ALA A 22 -44.12 -6.43 42.24
CA ALA A 22 -42.69 -6.11 42.26
C ALA A 22 -42.51 -4.57 42.10
N PRO A 23 -41.47 -3.97 42.69
CA PRO A 23 -41.29 -2.52 42.72
C PRO A 23 -40.78 -1.97 41.37
N ALA A 24 -41.07 -0.70 41.15
CA ALA A 24 -40.90 0.07 39.92
C ALA A 24 -39.50 -0.02 39.27
N SER A 25 -39.44 -0.48 38.02
CA SER A 25 -38.31 -0.27 37.11
C SER A 25 -38.40 1.14 36.53
N ARG A 26 -37.50 2.03 36.97
CA ARG A 26 -37.27 3.33 36.35
C ARG A 26 -36.31 3.13 35.18
N GLU A 27 -36.80 2.64 34.05
CA GLU A 27 -36.05 2.71 32.79
C GLU A 27 -36.23 4.10 32.18
N ARG A 28 -35.14 4.87 32.17
CA ARG A 28 -34.95 5.96 31.21
C ARG A 28 -34.61 5.30 29.87
N PRO A 29 -35.34 5.55 28.77
CA PRO A 29 -34.81 5.24 27.46
C PRO A 29 -33.75 6.31 27.14
N ASP A 30 -32.51 6.10 27.60
CA ASP A 30 -31.36 6.73 26.95
C ASP A 30 -31.15 5.99 25.63
N ALA A 31 -32.00 6.29 24.65
CA ALA A 31 -31.74 5.97 23.27
C ALA A 31 -30.56 6.85 22.83
N LEU A 32 -29.34 6.40 23.15
CA LEU A 32 -28.15 6.79 22.42
C LEU A 32 -28.41 6.40 20.97
N LEU A 33 -28.70 7.41 20.15
CA LEU A 33 -28.67 7.30 18.70
C LEU A 33 -27.23 6.93 18.31
N THR A 34 -26.91 5.64 18.27
CA THR A 34 -25.73 5.16 17.55
C THR A 34 -25.94 5.53 16.09
N ALA A 35 -25.25 6.58 15.64
CA ALA A 35 -25.10 6.84 14.22
C ALA A 35 -24.54 5.56 13.56
N PRO A 36 -25.00 5.19 12.35
CA PRO A 36 -24.44 4.05 11.65
C PRO A 36 -22.93 4.28 11.47
N ALA A 37 -22.11 3.29 11.87
CA ALA A 37 -20.69 3.31 11.57
C ALA A 37 -20.54 3.34 10.04
N THR A 38 -20.07 4.45 9.49
CA THR A 38 -19.65 4.48 8.08
C THR A 38 -18.38 3.65 7.97
N THR A 39 -18.28 2.78 6.97
CA THR A 39 -17.08 1.98 6.74
C THR A 39 -16.02 2.82 6.04
N THR A 40 -14.76 2.63 6.40
CA THR A 40 -13.66 3.22 5.63
C THR A 40 -13.68 2.66 4.21
N THR A 41 -13.59 3.55 3.22
CA THR A 41 -13.42 3.18 1.82
C THR A 41 -12.03 3.56 1.35
N PHE A 42 -11.54 2.82 0.36
CA PHE A 42 -10.20 2.96 -0.19
C PHE A 42 -10.30 3.15 -1.69
N SER A 43 -9.34 3.85 -2.27
CA SER A 43 -9.00 3.69 -3.66
C SER A 43 -7.49 3.87 -3.81
N GLY A 44 -7.00 3.60 -5.00
CA GLY A 44 -5.59 3.58 -5.29
C GLY A 44 -5.30 2.90 -6.61
N ARG A 45 -4.16 3.23 -7.21
CA ARG A 45 -3.65 2.59 -8.42
C ARG A 45 -2.14 2.76 -8.42
N ALA A 46 -1.42 1.71 -8.82
CA ALA A 46 0.00 1.81 -9.07
C ALA A 46 0.28 1.37 -10.50
N THR A 47 1.07 2.15 -11.22
CA THR A 47 1.44 1.86 -12.61
C THR A 47 2.90 2.20 -12.83
N VAL A 48 3.66 1.29 -13.43
CA VAL A 48 5.09 1.52 -13.64
C VAL A 48 5.38 2.36 -14.88
N LEU A 49 4.65 2.19 -15.97
CA LEU A 49 4.74 3.06 -17.15
C LEU A 49 3.34 3.47 -17.56
N GLN A 50 3.08 4.78 -17.57
CA GLN A 50 1.92 5.39 -18.23
C GLN A 50 2.46 6.29 -19.33
N ALA A 51 1.98 6.12 -20.56
CA ALA A 51 2.41 6.96 -21.67
C ALA A 51 1.26 7.34 -22.59
N THR A 52 1.21 8.62 -22.93
CA THR A 52 0.29 9.18 -23.93
C THR A 52 1.08 9.86 -25.03
N VAL A 53 0.87 9.41 -26.28
CA VAL A 53 1.38 10.05 -27.49
C VAL A 53 0.17 10.41 -28.35
N PRO A 54 -0.02 11.68 -28.76
CA PRO A 54 -1.18 12.08 -29.55
C PRO A 54 -1.35 11.22 -30.80
N GLY A 55 -2.54 10.66 -31.01
CA GLY A 55 -2.84 9.76 -32.13
C GLY A 55 -2.54 8.28 -31.86
N VAL A 56 -2.05 7.92 -30.68
CA VAL A 56 -1.81 6.54 -30.23
C VAL A 56 -2.73 6.23 -29.04
N VAL A 57 -3.13 4.96 -28.90
CA VAL A 57 -3.82 4.50 -27.69
C VAL A 57 -2.86 4.60 -26.50
N SER A 58 -3.35 5.08 -25.35
CA SER A 58 -2.55 5.17 -24.12
C SER A 58 -1.96 3.81 -23.74
N ILE A 59 -0.71 3.85 -23.27
CA ILE A 59 0.06 2.67 -22.91
C ILE A 59 0.22 2.66 -21.40
N ASP A 60 -0.39 1.67 -20.75
CA ASP A 60 -0.23 1.41 -19.33
C ASP A 60 0.41 0.03 -19.15
N LEU A 61 1.63 -0.01 -18.60
CA LEU A 61 2.34 -1.25 -18.31
C LEU A 61 2.71 -1.33 -16.83
N GLY A 62 2.62 -2.54 -16.30
CA GLY A 62 2.81 -2.80 -14.88
C GLY A 62 1.73 -2.14 -14.04
N ASP A 63 0.47 -2.25 -14.44
CA ASP A 63 -0.69 -1.61 -13.81
C ASP A 63 -1.40 -2.58 -12.86
N THR A 64 -1.69 -2.13 -11.64
CA THR A 64 -2.54 -2.89 -10.70
C THR A 64 -4.01 -2.86 -11.08
N GLY A 65 -4.44 -1.87 -11.87
CA GLY A 65 -5.84 -1.45 -11.95
C GLY A 65 -6.30 -0.72 -10.68
N PRO A 66 -7.54 -0.21 -10.67
CA PRO A 66 -8.09 0.51 -9.52
C PRO A 66 -8.37 -0.44 -8.35
N LEU A 67 -7.90 -0.08 -7.17
CA LEU A 67 -8.23 -0.77 -5.93
C LEU A 67 -9.74 -0.63 -5.64
N PRO A 68 -10.47 -1.71 -5.32
CA PRO A 68 -11.89 -1.63 -4.98
C PRO A 68 -12.14 -0.80 -3.71
N GLU A 69 -13.33 -0.19 -3.63
CA GLU A 69 -13.73 0.63 -2.48
C GLU A 69 -13.70 -0.09 -1.13
N GLY A 70 -13.93 -1.42 -1.14
CA GLY A 70 -13.83 -2.28 0.04
C GLY A 70 -12.40 -2.71 0.40
N GLY A 71 -11.39 -2.19 -0.30
CA GLY A 71 -9.99 -2.52 -0.14
C GLY A 71 -9.61 -3.89 -0.72
N GLY A 72 -8.43 -4.40 -0.38
CA GLY A 72 -7.83 -5.56 -1.03
C GLY A 72 -6.32 -5.42 -1.20
N ALA A 73 -5.73 -6.36 -1.93
CA ALA A 73 -4.42 -6.21 -2.56
C ALA A 73 -4.61 -6.43 -4.06
N LEU A 74 -3.97 -5.58 -4.86
CA LEU A 74 -3.78 -5.80 -6.29
C LEU A 74 -2.29 -5.66 -6.60
N ASP A 75 -1.82 -6.38 -7.62
CA ASP A 75 -0.47 -6.25 -8.14
C ASP A 75 -0.47 -6.21 -9.67
N GLY A 76 0.51 -5.53 -10.25
CA GLY A 76 0.72 -5.41 -11.69
C GLY A 76 2.16 -5.73 -12.06
N SER A 77 2.77 -6.74 -11.44
CA SER A 77 4.22 -6.97 -11.62
C SER A 77 4.54 -7.65 -12.95
N LEU A 78 5.55 -7.15 -13.67
CA LEU A 78 6.04 -7.71 -14.92
C LEU A 78 7.54 -8.01 -14.84
N VAL A 79 7.97 -9.04 -15.54
CA VAL A 79 9.40 -9.38 -15.67
C VAL A 79 10.14 -8.32 -16.46
N THR A 80 9.55 -7.90 -17.57
CA THR A 80 10.05 -6.89 -18.48
C THR A 80 8.87 -6.13 -19.04
N LEU A 81 9.06 -4.84 -19.30
CA LEU A 81 8.16 -4.05 -20.14
C LEU A 81 8.97 -3.54 -21.34
N ALA A 82 8.30 -3.44 -22.49
CA ALA A 82 8.88 -2.87 -23.69
C ALA A 82 7.81 -2.12 -24.48
N VAL A 83 8.17 -0.94 -24.98
CA VAL A 83 7.41 -0.15 -25.94
C VAL A 83 8.33 0.10 -27.13
N SER A 84 7.93 -0.39 -28.30
CA SER A 84 8.67 -0.14 -29.54
C SER A 84 8.33 1.23 -30.08
N LYS A 85 9.33 1.93 -30.63
CA LYS A 85 9.16 3.19 -31.35
C LYS A 85 8.10 3.11 -32.47
N ASP A 86 7.93 1.94 -33.09
CA ASP A 86 6.95 1.77 -34.18
C ASP A 86 5.50 1.87 -33.66
N GLN A 87 5.27 1.52 -32.39
CA GLN A 87 3.96 1.65 -31.73
C GLN A 87 3.62 3.12 -31.42
N THR A 88 4.61 4.00 -31.40
CA THR A 88 4.49 5.39 -30.93
C THR A 88 4.92 6.40 -31.98
N MET A 89 4.86 6.02 -33.27
CA MET A 89 5.25 6.85 -34.42
C MET A 89 6.68 7.42 -34.31
N GLY A 90 7.58 6.70 -33.65
CA GLY A 90 8.97 7.11 -33.45
C GLY A 90 9.20 8.06 -32.27
N ILE A 91 8.16 8.39 -31.50
CA ILE A 91 8.25 9.38 -30.42
C ILE A 91 8.76 8.76 -29.11
N LEU A 92 8.37 7.53 -28.80
CA LEU A 92 8.68 6.88 -27.52
C LEU A 92 9.20 5.46 -27.74
N GLU A 93 10.37 5.19 -27.19
CA GLU A 93 10.89 3.84 -26.98
C GLU A 93 11.12 3.64 -25.48
N ALA A 94 10.71 2.49 -24.94
CA ALA A 94 10.92 2.17 -23.54
C ALA A 94 11.31 0.71 -23.38
N SER A 95 12.27 0.45 -22.50
CA SER A 95 12.58 -0.89 -22.02
C SER A 95 12.86 -0.81 -20.53
N ALA A 96 12.27 -1.74 -19.78
CA ALA A 96 12.49 -1.82 -18.35
C ALA A 96 12.45 -3.27 -17.87
N VAL A 97 13.20 -3.54 -16.82
CA VAL A 97 13.30 -4.87 -16.21
C VAL A 97 12.88 -4.76 -14.75
N VAL A 98 12.17 -5.78 -14.28
CA VAL A 98 11.65 -5.86 -12.91
C VAL A 98 10.72 -4.72 -12.59
N VAL A 99 9.52 -4.86 -13.10
CA VAL A 99 8.44 -3.89 -12.99
C VAL A 99 7.55 -4.39 -11.86
N HIS A 100 7.42 -3.60 -10.80
CA HIS A 100 6.56 -3.93 -9.67
C HIS A 100 5.55 -2.80 -9.46
N SER A 101 4.30 -3.18 -9.27
CA SER A 101 3.29 -2.28 -8.75
C SER A 101 2.38 -3.06 -7.82
N ALA A 102 1.97 -2.41 -6.74
CA ALA A 102 1.06 -2.96 -5.76
C ALA A 102 0.18 -1.86 -5.15
N THR A 103 -1.07 -2.21 -4.87
CA THR A 103 -1.98 -1.39 -4.08
C THR A 103 -2.60 -2.23 -2.99
N ILE A 104 -2.76 -1.63 -1.81
CA ILE A 104 -3.31 -2.28 -0.64
C ILE A 104 -4.21 -1.31 0.08
N GLY A 105 -5.47 -1.69 0.31
CA GLY A 105 -6.39 -0.97 1.19
C GLY A 105 -6.96 -1.91 2.23
N GLN A 106 -6.77 -1.59 3.50
CA GLN A 106 -7.34 -2.36 4.59
C GLN A 106 -7.43 -1.53 5.88
N GLY A 107 -8.54 -1.70 6.59
CA GLY A 107 -8.78 -1.07 7.89
C GLY A 107 -8.74 0.46 7.85
N ASN A 108 -7.62 1.04 8.24
CA ASN A 108 -7.41 2.48 8.28
C ASN A 108 -6.28 2.95 7.36
N SER A 109 -5.79 2.13 6.43
CA SER A 109 -4.71 2.53 5.51
C SER A 109 -5.00 2.09 4.07
N SER A 110 -4.75 3.03 3.14
CA SER A 110 -4.52 2.77 1.73
C SER A 110 -3.04 3.02 1.42
N SER A 111 -2.42 2.16 0.64
CA SER A 111 -1.04 2.29 0.21
C SER A 111 -0.88 1.84 -1.23
N ALA A 112 -0.01 2.51 -1.96
CA ALA A 112 0.35 2.17 -3.32
C ALA A 112 1.87 2.32 -3.50
N GLU A 113 2.43 1.44 -4.31
CA GLU A 113 3.83 1.45 -4.66
C GLU A 113 4.00 1.07 -6.12
N ALA A 114 4.83 1.81 -6.84
CA ALA A 114 5.34 1.40 -8.15
C ALA A 114 6.87 1.50 -8.16
N SER A 115 7.54 0.52 -8.74
CA SER A 115 8.98 0.54 -8.90
C SER A 115 9.47 -0.16 -10.16
N VAL A 116 10.63 0.28 -10.62
CA VAL A 116 11.39 -0.34 -11.70
C VAL A 116 12.87 -0.35 -11.35
N ALA A 117 13.51 -1.50 -11.50
CA ALA A 117 14.91 -1.68 -11.11
C ALA A 117 15.91 -1.19 -12.17
N SER A 118 15.50 -1.04 -13.42
CA SER A 118 16.29 -0.39 -14.45
C SER A 118 15.38 0.02 -15.59
N VAL A 119 15.50 1.27 -16.05
CA VAL A 119 14.72 1.78 -17.18
C VAL A 119 15.63 2.48 -18.18
N SER A 120 15.38 2.24 -19.46
CA SER A 120 15.93 3.00 -20.57
C SER A 120 14.79 3.49 -21.44
N LEU A 121 14.68 4.81 -21.58
CA LEU A 121 13.66 5.50 -22.35
C LEU A 121 14.33 6.34 -23.43
N THR A 122 13.65 6.51 -24.55
CA THR A 122 13.93 7.59 -25.49
C THR A 122 12.61 8.31 -25.76
N VAL A 123 12.53 9.59 -25.38
CA VAL A 123 11.32 10.41 -25.52
C VAL A 123 11.63 11.57 -26.44
N ALA A 124 10.94 11.65 -27.59
CA ALA A 124 11.17 12.62 -28.65
C ALA A 124 12.66 12.74 -29.06
N GLY A 125 13.36 11.59 -29.09
CA GLY A 125 14.79 11.52 -29.43
C GLY A 125 15.75 11.78 -28.26
N THR A 126 15.26 12.14 -27.07
CA THR A 126 16.08 12.38 -25.88
C THR A 126 16.22 11.09 -25.06
N PRO A 127 17.43 10.56 -24.85
CA PRO A 127 17.63 9.36 -24.03
C PRO A 127 17.54 9.68 -22.53
N ILE A 128 16.87 8.81 -21.77
CA ILE A 128 16.73 8.89 -20.32
C ILE A 128 16.98 7.51 -19.71
N GLN A 129 17.81 7.43 -18.68
CA GLN A 129 18.14 6.17 -17.99
C GLN A 129 18.06 6.36 -16.48
N ALA A 130 17.69 5.30 -15.76
CA ALA A 130 17.80 5.23 -14.30
C ALA A 130 17.97 3.78 -13.81
N ASP A 131 18.75 3.63 -12.74
CA ASP A 131 19.05 2.36 -12.06
C ASP A 131 18.02 1.99 -10.97
N LEU A 132 17.14 2.91 -10.62
CA LEU A 132 15.99 2.67 -9.76
C LEU A 132 15.06 3.86 -9.91
N LEU A 133 13.79 3.60 -10.13
CA LEU A 133 12.72 4.56 -9.88
C LEU A 133 11.69 3.87 -9.00
N ARG A 134 11.31 4.51 -7.91
CA ARG A 134 10.24 4.04 -7.01
C ARG A 134 9.41 5.21 -6.55
N SER A 135 8.10 5.01 -6.49
CA SER A 135 7.15 5.91 -5.83
C SER A 135 6.33 5.15 -4.81
N GLN A 136 5.99 5.84 -3.73
CA GLN A 136 5.13 5.33 -2.68
C GLN A 136 4.14 6.41 -2.27
N ALA A 137 2.87 6.01 -2.19
CA ALA A 137 1.77 6.83 -1.71
C ALA A 137 1.08 6.10 -0.55
N GLN A 138 0.72 6.83 0.49
CA GLN A 138 -0.02 6.29 1.62
C GLN A 138 -1.07 7.29 2.09
N ALA A 139 -2.28 6.80 2.34
CA ALA A 139 -3.35 7.51 3.00
C ALA A 139 -3.80 6.71 4.24
N THR A 140 -4.05 7.39 5.36
CA THR A 140 -4.41 6.76 6.64
C THR A 140 -5.54 7.48 7.36
N CYS A 141 -6.29 6.75 8.17
CA CYS A 141 -7.24 7.27 9.14
C CYS A 141 -6.68 7.16 10.56
N ASP A 142 -6.81 8.23 11.33
CA ASP A 142 -6.55 8.19 12.77
C ASP A 142 -7.75 7.70 13.58
N GLY A 143 -7.58 7.55 14.89
CA GLY A 143 -8.64 7.08 15.80
C GLY A 143 -9.82 8.04 15.98
N THR A 144 -9.72 9.27 15.46
CA THR A 144 -10.79 10.28 15.45
C THR A 144 -11.58 10.30 14.14
N GLY A 145 -11.15 9.52 13.14
CA GLY A 145 -11.71 9.53 11.79
C GLY A 145 -11.15 10.64 10.91
N SER A 146 -10.05 11.29 11.30
CA SER A 146 -9.34 12.25 10.44
C SER A 146 -8.42 11.52 9.48
N ALA A 147 -8.39 11.96 8.23
CA ALA A 147 -7.56 11.39 7.19
C ALA A 147 -6.26 12.19 7.01
N SER A 148 -5.17 11.48 6.73
CA SER A 148 -3.89 12.07 6.33
C SER A 148 -3.29 11.29 5.16
N ALA A 149 -2.46 11.94 4.35
CA ALA A 149 -1.74 11.28 3.27
C ALA A 149 -0.28 11.76 3.21
N SER A 150 0.61 10.88 2.76
CA SER A 150 2.03 11.14 2.61
C SER A 150 2.61 10.34 1.46
N GLY A 151 3.71 10.84 0.89
CA GLY A 151 4.26 10.30 -0.33
C GLY A 151 5.77 10.51 -0.40
N SER A 152 6.46 9.61 -1.10
CA SER A 152 7.90 9.72 -1.35
C SER A 152 8.29 9.01 -2.63
N SER A 153 9.43 9.41 -3.19
CA SER A 153 10.06 8.69 -4.29
C SER A 153 11.54 8.47 -4.02
N GLU A 154 12.10 7.46 -4.69
CA GLU A 154 13.51 7.13 -4.68
C GLU A 154 14.00 6.99 -6.12
N LEU A 155 15.08 7.69 -6.44
CA LEU A 155 15.70 7.68 -7.76
C LEU A 155 17.19 7.40 -7.60
N VAL A 156 17.72 6.46 -8.38
CA VAL A 156 19.16 6.14 -8.40
C VAL A 156 19.65 6.19 -9.84
N GLY A 157 20.78 6.86 -10.06
CA GLY A 157 21.46 6.88 -11.36
C GLY A 157 20.66 7.55 -12.47
N LEU A 158 19.86 8.57 -12.19
CA LEU A 158 19.09 9.28 -13.21
C LEU A 158 20.04 10.04 -14.16
N VAL A 159 19.94 9.75 -15.45
CA VAL A 159 20.67 10.42 -16.52
C VAL A 159 19.67 10.87 -17.59
N VAL A 160 19.72 12.15 -17.96
CA VAL A 160 18.88 12.76 -19.01
C VAL A 160 19.79 13.40 -20.04
N ASP A 161 19.66 12.99 -21.31
CA ASP A 161 20.51 13.47 -22.41
C ASP A 161 22.03 13.35 -22.13
N GLY A 162 22.42 12.27 -21.44
CA GLY A 162 23.81 12.03 -21.03
C GLY A 162 24.29 12.84 -19.82
N GLN A 163 23.47 13.75 -19.28
CA GLN A 163 23.76 14.49 -18.06
C GLN A 163 23.19 13.77 -16.84
N ALA A 164 24.03 13.51 -15.84
CA ALA A 164 23.58 13.00 -14.54
C ALA A 164 22.75 14.07 -13.81
N ILE A 165 21.59 13.67 -13.29
CA ILE A 165 20.68 14.54 -12.55
C ILE A 165 20.62 14.07 -11.10
N ASP A 166 21.00 14.94 -10.18
CA ASP A 166 20.92 14.66 -8.74
C ASP A 166 19.48 14.91 -8.24
N ALA A 167 18.86 13.87 -7.69
CA ALA A 167 17.57 13.98 -7.02
C ALA A 167 17.75 14.59 -5.63
N SER A 168 17.20 15.78 -5.41
CA SER A 168 17.25 16.50 -4.13
C SER A 168 16.43 15.85 -3.02
N GLY A 169 15.52 14.94 -3.37
CA GLY A 169 14.53 14.35 -2.47
C GLY A 169 13.36 15.28 -2.13
N GLN A 170 13.40 16.55 -2.54
CA GLN A 170 12.26 17.46 -2.37
C GLN A 170 11.14 17.11 -3.35
N PRO A 171 9.86 17.33 -2.98
CA PRO A 171 8.75 17.19 -3.91
C PRO A 171 8.87 18.16 -5.10
N ASN A 172 8.44 17.71 -6.28
CA ASN A 172 8.26 18.52 -7.49
C ASN A 172 9.55 19.21 -7.96
N GLN A 173 10.67 18.49 -7.99
CA GLN A 173 11.90 19.01 -8.57
C GLN A 173 11.81 19.03 -10.09
N GLU A 174 11.93 20.21 -10.69
CA GLU A 174 11.85 20.37 -12.15
C GLU A 174 13.25 20.44 -12.79
N VAL A 175 13.37 19.83 -13.96
CA VAL A 175 14.52 19.91 -14.86
C VAL A 175 13.99 20.21 -16.26
N ASP A 176 14.25 21.43 -16.72
CA ASP A 176 13.84 21.87 -18.05
C ASP A 176 14.98 21.70 -19.06
N LEU A 177 14.66 21.11 -20.21
CA LEU A 177 15.53 20.97 -21.37
C LEU A 177 14.81 21.48 -22.63
N PRO A 178 15.54 21.77 -23.72
CA PRO A 178 14.90 22.14 -24.99
C PRO A 178 13.91 21.07 -25.49
N GLY A 179 12.62 21.39 -25.45
CA GLY A 179 11.55 20.48 -25.91
C GLY A 179 11.18 19.35 -24.94
N LEU A 180 11.71 19.37 -23.71
CA LEU A 180 11.44 18.35 -22.71
C LEU A 180 11.39 18.97 -21.30
N ARG A 181 10.36 18.64 -20.52
CA ARG A 181 10.28 18.94 -19.09
C ARG A 181 10.28 17.64 -18.31
N VAL A 182 11.13 17.56 -17.30
CA VAL A 182 11.22 16.41 -16.40
C VAL A 182 10.89 16.88 -14.99
N VAL A 183 9.92 16.24 -14.34
CA VAL A 183 9.56 16.47 -12.94
C VAL A 183 9.91 15.20 -12.16
N ILE A 184 10.75 15.37 -11.13
CA ILE A 184 11.21 14.31 -10.24
C ILE A 184 10.46 14.44 -8.91
N ASN A 185 10.07 13.29 -8.35
CA ASN A 185 9.30 13.23 -7.11
C ASN A 185 8.06 14.14 -7.19
N GLU A 186 7.33 14.04 -8.29
CA GLU A 186 6.12 14.84 -8.48
C GLU A 186 5.07 14.34 -7.49
N GLN A 187 4.60 15.22 -6.60
CA GLN A 187 3.62 14.90 -5.58
C GLN A 187 2.45 15.88 -5.67
N THR A 188 1.25 15.32 -5.77
CA THR A 188 -0.01 16.07 -5.74
C THR A 188 -0.97 15.34 -4.82
N GLY A 189 -1.66 16.06 -3.94
CA GLY A 189 -2.61 15.45 -3.02
C GLY A 189 -3.31 16.48 -2.14
N ALA A 190 -4.28 16.01 -1.38
CA ALA A 190 -5.02 16.83 -0.43
C ALA A 190 -5.44 16.01 0.79
N ALA A 191 -5.64 16.69 1.92
CA ALA A 191 -6.29 16.14 3.11
C ALA A 191 -7.37 17.11 3.58
N ARG A 192 -8.59 16.59 3.78
CA ARG A 192 -9.80 17.35 4.12
C ARG A 192 -10.69 16.55 5.07
N GLY A 193 -10.56 16.80 6.37
CA GLY A 193 -11.38 16.14 7.38
C GLY A 193 -11.20 14.63 7.34
N ASN A 194 -12.22 13.90 6.89
CA ASN A 194 -12.21 12.44 6.81
C ASN A 194 -11.73 11.89 5.45
N GLN A 195 -11.21 12.73 4.54
CA GLN A 195 -10.73 12.30 3.22
C GLN A 195 -9.28 12.73 3.01
N ALA A 196 -8.45 11.86 2.48
CA ALA A 196 -7.12 12.22 2.02
C ALA A 196 -6.72 11.40 0.80
N ASP A 197 -6.00 12.05 -0.11
CA ASP A 197 -5.47 11.46 -1.33
C ASP A 197 -4.05 11.96 -1.60
N ILE A 198 -3.25 11.13 -2.25
CA ILE A 198 -1.95 11.52 -2.78
C ILE A 198 -1.56 10.67 -3.98
N THR A 199 -1.03 11.33 -5.00
CA THR A 199 -0.34 10.73 -6.13
C THR A 199 1.13 11.12 -6.09
N VAL A 200 2.01 10.13 -6.24
CA VAL A 200 3.45 10.31 -6.36
C VAL A 200 3.94 9.68 -7.65
N ASN A 201 4.59 10.48 -8.49
CA ASN A 201 5.31 10.00 -9.66
C ASN A 201 6.81 10.10 -9.38
N ALA A 202 7.54 9.00 -9.56
CA ALA A 202 9.00 9.04 -9.39
C ALA A 202 9.63 9.94 -10.45
N LEU A 203 9.21 9.76 -11.71
CA LEU A 203 9.66 10.53 -12.87
C LEU A 203 8.46 10.82 -13.79
N HIS A 204 8.23 12.09 -14.11
CA HIS A 204 7.23 12.54 -15.08
C HIS A 204 7.94 13.34 -16.17
N VAL A 205 7.79 12.94 -17.43
CA VAL A 205 8.45 13.50 -18.59
C VAL A 205 7.41 13.98 -19.60
N THR A 206 7.40 15.28 -19.87
CA THR A 206 6.57 15.87 -20.92
C THR A 206 7.46 16.35 -22.06
N ALA A 207 7.28 15.78 -23.25
CA ALA A 207 7.93 16.25 -24.47
C ALA A 207 7.01 17.21 -25.23
N PHE A 208 7.55 18.31 -25.74
CA PHE A 208 6.80 19.31 -26.49
C PHE A 208 7.61 19.85 -27.65
N ASN A 209 6.92 20.30 -28.70
CA ASN A 209 7.54 21.00 -29.80
C ASN A 209 8.00 22.39 -29.31
N PRO A 210 9.30 22.73 -29.36
CA PRO A 210 9.81 23.97 -28.79
C PRO A 210 9.33 25.23 -29.52
N THR A 211 8.85 25.09 -30.77
CA THR A 211 8.36 26.20 -31.58
C THR A 211 6.86 26.41 -31.41
N SER A 212 6.07 25.33 -31.46
CA SER A 212 4.60 25.42 -31.40
C SER A 212 4.02 25.25 -29.98
N GLY A 213 4.82 24.75 -29.03
CA GLY A 213 4.37 24.39 -27.69
C GLY A 213 3.47 23.15 -27.65
N ALA A 214 3.25 22.48 -28.78
CA ALA A 214 2.38 21.30 -28.84
C ALA A 214 3.03 20.11 -28.11
N THR A 215 2.29 19.46 -27.20
CA THR A 215 2.73 18.24 -26.53
C THR A 215 2.92 17.12 -27.56
N LEU A 216 4.08 16.46 -27.48
CA LEU A 216 4.46 15.32 -28.32
C LEU A 216 4.32 14.00 -27.57
N ALA A 217 4.63 13.99 -26.28
CA ALA A 217 4.45 12.83 -25.40
C ALA A 217 4.31 13.28 -23.94
N ASP A 218 3.57 12.49 -23.17
CA ASP A 218 3.44 12.58 -21.73
C ASP A 218 3.73 11.18 -21.16
N VAL A 219 4.78 11.06 -20.36
CA VAL A 219 5.31 9.77 -19.90
C VAL A 219 5.57 9.82 -18.40
N VAL A 220 4.92 8.95 -17.65
CA VAL A 220 5.12 8.79 -16.21
C VAL A 220 5.73 7.43 -15.93
N ILE A 221 6.80 7.40 -15.13
CA ILE A 221 7.45 6.19 -14.64
C ILE A 221 7.29 6.09 -13.14
N SER A 222 6.80 4.93 -12.71
CA SER A 222 6.47 4.60 -11.32
C SER A 222 5.52 5.65 -10.72
N SER A 223 4.24 5.50 -11.02
CA SER A 223 3.14 6.25 -10.41
C SER A 223 2.48 5.43 -9.31
N ALA A 224 2.30 6.02 -8.14
CA ALA A 224 1.58 5.44 -7.01
C ALA A 224 0.53 6.43 -6.53
N HIS A 225 -0.73 6.00 -6.53
CA HIS A 225 -1.87 6.76 -6.01
C HIS A 225 -2.52 5.99 -4.86
N ALA A 226 -2.78 6.68 -3.75
CA ALA A 226 -3.53 6.14 -2.62
C ALA A 226 -4.52 7.19 -2.12
N ASP A 227 -5.75 6.76 -1.84
CA ASP A 227 -6.75 7.59 -1.19
C ASP A 227 -7.57 6.79 -0.16
N ILE A 228 -8.15 7.52 0.77
CA ILE A 228 -8.96 6.96 1.84
C ILE A 228 -10.07 7.93 2.23
N THR A 229 -11.26 7.37 2.47
CA THR A 229 -12.34 8.07 3.16
C THR A 229 -12.62 7.36 4.47
N CYS A 230 -12.34 8.05 5.58
CA CYS A 230 -12.47 7.51 6.91
C CYS A 230 -13.93 7.38 7.32
N GLY A 231 -14.25 6.17 7.77
CA GLY A 231 -15.47 5.84 8.45
C GLY A 231 -15.53 6.37 9.89
N ALA A 232 -16.74 6.57 10.42
CA ALA A 232 -16.95 6.87 11.83
C ALA A 232 -16.74 5.60 12.66
N CYS A 233 -15.75 5.61 13.55
CA CYS A 233 -15.42 4.48 14.45
C CYS A 233 -15.17 3.17 13.67
N THR A 234 -14.00 3.04 13.07
CA THR A 234 -13.59 1.77 12.46
C THR A 234 -13.27 0.76 13.55
N PRO A 235 -13.72 -0.51 13.42
CA PRO A 235 -13.21 -1.59 14.26
C PRO A 235 -11.68 -1.61 14.25
N PRO A 236 -11.01 -2.04 15.34
CA PRO A 236 -9.56 -2.15 15.39
C PRO A 236 -9.05 -2.86 14.14
N VAL A 237 -8.19 -2.16 13.41
CA VAL A 237 -7.48 -2.64 12.23
C VAL A 237 -6.91 -4.01 12.55
N GLY A 238 -7.18 -5.02 11.72
CA GLY A 238 -6.53 -6.32 11.87
C GLY A 238 -5.01 -6.15 11.90
N ASP A 239 -4.29 -7.10 12.49
CA ASP A 239 -2.83 -7.03 12.47
C ASP A 239 -2.33 -7.42 11.07
N PHE A 240 -1.73 -6.46 10.35
CA PHE A 240 -1.15 -6.69 9.03
C PHE A 240 0.08 -5.82 8.77
N VAL A 241 0.91 -6.24 7.82
CA VAL A 241 2.12 -5.53 7.40
C VAL A 241 2.14 -5.40 5.89
N THR A 242 2.64 -4.27 5.41
CA THR A 242 2.90 -4.01 3.99
C THR A 242 4.32 -3.51 3.82
N GLY A 243 4.88 -3.64 2.63
CA GLY A 243 6.16 -3.03 2.32
C GLY A 243 6.71 -3.42 0.98
N GLY A 244 7.75 -2.71 0.59
CA GLY A 244 8.49 -2.97 -0.63
C GLY A 244 9.79 -2.20 -0.59
N GLY A 245 10.75 -2.63 -1.40
CA GLY A 245 12.09 -2.07 -1.34
C GLY A 245 13.14 -3.01 -1.88
N TRP A 246 14.37 -2.80 -1.45
CA TRP A 246 15.48 -3.66 -1.81
C TRP A 246 16.51 -3.81 -0.70
N ILE A 247 17.20 -4.95 -0.73
CA ILE A 247 18.32 -5.29 0.15
C ILE A 247 19.55 -5.61 -0.70
N THR A 248 20.73 -5.53 -0.08
CA THR A 248 22.01 -5.97 -0.68
C THR A 248 22.58 -7.23 -0.05
N GLY A 249 22.00 -7.71 1.05
CA GLY A 249 22.43 -8.92 1.75
C GLY A 249 21.95 -10.21 1.06
N THR A 250 22.12 -10.28 -0.26
CA THR A 250 21.91 -11.48 -1.07
C THR A 250 23.19 -12.33 -1.09
N PRO A 251 23.12 -13.62 -1.46
CA PRO A 251 24.31 -14.46 -1.57
C PRO A 251 25.38 -13.92 -2.54
N SER A 252 24.95 -13.18 -3.56
CA SER A 252 25.83 -12.56 -4.56
C SER A 252 26.34 -11.17 -4.16
N GLY A 253 25.75 -10.55 -3.13
CA GLY A 253 25.93 -9.14 -2.79
C GLY A 253 25.25 -8.16 -3.77
N ALA A 254 24.63 -8.68 -4.83
CA ALA A 254 23.83 -7.85 -5.74
C ALA A 254 22.53 -7.42 -5.08
N ARG A 255 21.91 -6.39 -5.65
CA ARG A 255 20.59 -5.92 -5.23
C ARG A 255 19.55 -7.02 -5.37
N ALA A 256 18.66 -7.12 -4.39
CA ALA A 256 17.39 -7.82 -4.55
C ALA A 256 16.21 -6.94 -4.17
N ASN A 257 15.22 -6.88 -5.05
CA ASN A 257 13.99 -6.13 -4.86
C ASN A 257 12.87 -7.05 -4.37
N PHE A 258 11.96 -6.51 -3.57
CA PHE A 258 10.79 -7.23 -3.08
C PHE A 258 9.57 -6.33 -2.94
N GLY A 259 8.39 -6.95 -3.00
CA GLY A 259 7.12 -6.41 -2.53
C GLY A 259 6.46 -7.43 -1.62
N VAL A 260 5.94 -7.02 -0.48
CA VAL A 260 5.41 -7.92 0.55
C VAL A 260 4.17 -7.35 1.23
N ALA A 261 3.19 -8.22 1.45
CA ALA A 261 2.07 -7.97 2.33
C ALA A 261 1.70 -9.24 3.09
N GLY A 262 1.20 -9.09 4.32
CA GLY A 262 0.72 -10.22 5.09
C GLY A 262 -0.14 -9.78 6.26
N GLY A 263 -1.20 -10.52 6.56
CA GLY A 263 -2.07 -10.22 7.70
C GLY A 263 -3.29 -11.13 7.78
N ILE A 264 -4.21 -10.76 8.67
CA ILE A 264 -5.51 -11.41 8.83
C ILE A 264 -6.61 -10.48 8.30
N LYS A 265 -7.37 -10.93 7.30
CA LYS A 265 -8.52 -10.23 6.71
C LYS A 265 -9.75 -11.12 6.76
N ASN A 266 -10.85 -10.65 7.35
CA ASN A 266 -12.10 -11.40 7.49
C ASN A 266 -11.90 -12.83 8.04
N ASP A 267 -11.11 -12.96 9.11
CA ASP A 267 -10.72 -14.23 9.75
C ASP A 267 -9.91 -15.20 8.86
N GLY A 268 -9.49 -14.76 7.66
CA GLY A 268 -8.62 -15.51 6.75
C GLY A 268 -7.22 -14.90 6.65
N LEU A 269 -6.25 -15.75 6.28
CA LEU A 269 -4.92 -15.28 5.91
C LEU A 269 -4.98 -14.52 4.58
N TRP A 270 -4.22 -13.44 4.51
CA TRP A 270 -4.11 -12.61 3.33
C TRP A 270 -2.68 -12.10 3.19
N GLY A 271 -2.26 -11.85 1.95
CA GLY A 271 -0.99 -11.22 1.66
C GLY A 271 -0.46 -11.54 0.26
N HIS A 272 0.77 -11.13 0.01
CA HIS A 272 1.43 -11.15 -1.29
C HIS A 272 2.95 -11.19 -1.10
N LEU A 273 3.66 -11.79 -2.07
CA LEU A 273 5.12 -11.73 -2.15
C LEU A 273 5.57 -11.67 -3.61
N THR A 274 6.42 -10.70 -3.94
CA THR A 274 7.30 -10.72 -5.11
C THR A 274 8.73 -10.51 -4.65
N TYR A 275 9.67 -11.19 -5.29
CA TYR A 275 11.10 -11.02 -5.02
C TYR A 275 11.93 -11.31 -6.27
N ILE A 276 12.98 -10.54 -6.49
CA ILE A 276 13.99 -10.81 -7.51
C ILE A 276 15.40 -10.55 -6.98
N ASP A 277 16.31 -11.50 -7.19
CA ASP A 277 17.75 -11.31 -6.99
C ASP A 277 18.41 -10.98 -8.32
N HIS A 278 19.01 -9.79 -8.44
CA HIS A 278 19.63 -9.34 -9.68
C HIS A 278 20.97 -9.99 -9.98
N GLY A 279 21.65 -10.58 -8.98
CA GLY A 279 22.90 -11.28 -9.21
C GLY A 279 22.70 -12.65 -9.82
N SER A 280 21.64 -13.37 -9.39
CA SER A 280 21.29 -14.69 -9.95
C SER A 280 20.22 -14.63 -11.05
N GLY A 281 19.46 -13.53 -11.13
CA GLY A 281 18.26 -13.42 -11.96
C GLY A 281 17.06 -14.20 -11.42
N MET A 282 17.17 -14.77 -10.21
CA MET A 282 16.11 -15.59 -9.60
C MET A 282 14.89 -14.73 -9.28
N LYS A 283 13.70 -15.24 -9.62
CA LYS A 283 12.40 -14.60 -9.36
C LYS A 283 11.55 -15.48 -8.48
N VAL A 284 10.82 -14.86 -7.56
CA VAL A 284 9.88 -15.50 -6.67
C VAL A 284 8.56 -14.75 -6.76
N LYS A 285 7.47 -15.50 -6.96
CA LYS A 285 6.10 -14.98 -6.88
C LYS A 285 5.31 -15.83 -5.89
N GLY A 286 4.81 -15.22 -4.83
CA GLY A 286 3.93 -15.87 -3.86
C GLY A 286 2.64 -16.34 -4.54
N THR A 287 2.28 -17.59 -4.31
CA THR A 287 1.05 -18.23 -4.81
C THR A 287 -0.02 -18.37 -3.73
N ALA A 288 0.38 -18.45 -2.46
CA ALA A 288 -0.53 -18.41 -1.32
C ALA A 288 0.20 -17.98 -0.03
N VAL A 289 -0.53 -17.30 0.87
CA VAL A 289 -0.09 -17.10 2.27
C VAL A 289 -0.66 -18.24 3.12
N THR A 290 0.21 -18.96 3.82
CA THR A 290 -0.14 -20.11 4.67
C THR A 290 0.04 -19.83 6.16
N GLY A 291 0.64 -18.70 6.54
CA GLY A 291 0.74 -18.30 7.92
C GLY A 291 1.13 -16.83 8.10
N TYR A 292 0.67 -16.26 9.19
CA TYR A 292 0.98 -14.91 9.64
C TYR A 292 1.19 -14.92 11.16
N LYS A 293 2.33 -14.41 11.63
CA LYS A 293 2.70 -14.47 13.04
C LYS A 293 3.33 -13.17 13.53
N VAL A 294 2.89 -12.76 14.72
CA VAL A 294 3.53 -11.67 15.48
C VAL A 294 4.81 -12.22 16.11
N THR A 295 5.97 -11.73 15.66
CA THR A 295 7.29 -12.16 16.16
C THR A 295 7.94 -11.12 17.07
N GLY A 296 7.45 -9.88 17.06
CA GLY A 296 7.88 -8.82 17.96
C GLY A 296 6.92 -7.63 17.95
N PRO A 297 7.18 -6.56 18.73
CA PRO A 297 6.33 -5.36 18.76
C PRO A 297 6.12 -4.76 17.37
N THR A 298 7.18 -4.70 16.57
CA THR A 298 7.17 -4.17 15.20
C THR A 298 7.52 -5.20 14.12
N SER A 299 7.62 -6.48 14.49
CA SER A 299 8.10 -7.55 13.60
C SER A 299 7.03 -8.60 13.31
N ARG A 300 6.97 -9.06 12.06
CA ARG A 300 6.00 -10.04 11.56
C ARG A 300 6.69 -11.09 10.69
N GLU A 301 6.22 -12.33 10.82
CA GLU A 301 6.61 -13.46 9.97
C GLU A 301 5.43 -13.84 9.07
N ILE A 302 5.71 -13.99 7.78
CA ILE A 302 4.75 -14.40 6.75
C ILE A 302 5.29 -15.69 6.12
N THR A 303 4.49 -16.75 6.11
CA THR A 303 4.82 -18.01 5.44
C THR A 303 3.86 -18.27 4.30
N GLY A 304 4.32 -18.99 3.27
CA GLY A 304 3.49 -19.29 2.12
C GLY A 304 4.13 -20.24 1.13
N THR A 305 3.47 -20.40 -0.01
CA THR A 305 3.98 -21.10 -1.19
C THR A 305 4.26 -20.10 -2.29
N ALA A 306 5.25 -20.38 -3.14
CA ALA A 306 5.66 -19.55 -4.25
C ALA A 306 6.05 -20.36 -5.47
N GLU A 307 5.98 -19.69 -6.62
CA GLU A 307 6.66 -20.05 -7.85
C GLU A 307 8.07 -19.45 -7.82
N VAL A 308 9.09 -20.24 -8.15
CA VAL A 308 10.47 -19.77 -8.35
C VAL A 308 10.91 -20.04 -9.77
N ASN A 309 11.21 -18.99 -10.54
CA ASN A 309 11.58 -19.08 -11.95
C ASN A 309 10.61 -19.93 -12.81
N GLY A 310 9.30 -19.78 -12.62
CA GLY A 310 8.29 -20.59 -13.34
C GLY A 310 8.00 -21.95 -12.72
N VAL A 311 8.64 -22.34 -11.62
CA VAL A 311 8.45 -23.63 -10.96
C VAL A 311 7.70 -23.47 -9.64
N ASP A 312 6.49 -24.03 -9.59
CA ASP A 312 5.62 -24.03 -8.41
C ASP A 312 6.12 -24.92 -7.26
N GLY A 313 5.56 -24.67 -6.07
CA GLY A 313 5.67 -25.58 -4.92
C GLY A 313 6.83 -25.28 -3.97
N VAL A 314 7.50 -24.13 -4.11
CA VAL A 314 8.55 -23.71 -3.20
C VAL A 314 7.93 -23.01 -2.00
N GLY A 315 8.22 -23.48 -0.79
CA GLY A 315 7.80 -22.78 0.44
C GLY A 315 8.65 -21.54 0.67
N TYR A 316 8.05 -20.47 1.18
CA TYR A 316 8.76 -19.27 1.60
C TYR A 316 8.45 -18.91 3.07
N THR A 317 9.42 -18.26 3.70
CA THR A 317 9.27 -17.55 4.97
C THR A 317 9.87 -16.17 4.79
N VAL A 318 9.11 -15.14 5.15
CA VAL A 318 9.52 -13.74 5.10
C VAL A 318 9.37 -13.13 6.48
N ASP A 319 10.45 -12.55 6.99
CA ASP A 319 10.43 -11.75 8.21
C ASP A 319 10.61 -10.28 7.85
N VAL A 320 9.73 -9.44 8.39
CA VAL A 320 9.77 -7.98 8.22
C VAL A 320 9.73 -7.29 9.57
N THR A 321 10.44 -6.17 9.67
CA THR A 321 10.38 -5.29 10.85
C THR A 321 10.27 -3.83 10.39
N ASP A 322 9.29 -3.13 10.94
CA ASP A 322 9.12 -1.68 10.81
C ASP A 322 9.86 -0.98 11.96
N ASN A 323 10.92 -0.24 11.66
CA ASN A 323 11.73 0.49 12.64
C ASN A 323 11.57 2.01 12.48
N GLY A 324 10.47 2.46 11.89
CA GLY A 324 10.08 3.86 11.79
C GLY A 324 10.46 4.52 10.46
N GLU A 325 10.04 5.77 10.31
CA GLU A 325 10.14 6.53 9.07
C GLU A 325 11.32 7.52 9.08
N PRO A 326 12.07 7.68 7.96
CA PRO A 326 11.96 6.91 6.71
C PRO A 326 12.48 5.47 6.87
N GLY A 327 11.93 4.52 6.12
CA GLY A 327 12.15 3.07 6.26
C GLY A 327 13.56 2.52 6.04
N ARG A 328 14.61 3.34 6.14
CA ARG A 328 16.03 2.92 6.04
C ARG A 328 16.47 2.01 7.19
N GLU A 329 15.79 2.08 8.34
CA GLU A 329 16.04 1.21 9.49
C GLU A 329 15.20 -0.07 9.45
N ASP A 330 14.26 -0.17 8.52
CA ASP A 330 13.43 -1.36 8.35
C ASP A 330 14.27 -2.53 7.87
N THR A 331 13.80 -3.75 8.15
CA THR A 331 14.49 -4.97 7.74
C THR A 331 13.57 -5.90 6.97
N PHE A 332 14.15 -6.59 5.99
CA PHE A 332 13.51 -7.67 5.25
C PHE A 332 14.43 -8.89 5.25
N SER A 333 13.83 -10.07 5.41
CA SER A 333 14.49 -11.37 5.27
C SER A 333 13.58 -12.31 4.49
N ILE A 334 14.16 -13.12 3.61
CA ILE A 334 13.47 -14.20 2.90
C ILE A 334 14.28 -15.48 3.02
N SER A 335 13.58 -16.58 3.29
CA SER A 335 14.11 -17.94 3.22
C SER A 335 13.19 -18.79 2.35
N LEU A 336 13.77 -19.56 1.44
CA LEU A 336 13.05 -20.46 0.53
C LEU A 336 13.39 -21.91 0.87
N SER A 337 12.42 -22.80 0.70
CA SER A 337 12.59 -24.23 0.98
C SER A 337 13.61 -24.93 0.07
N ASN A 338 14.05 -24.27 -1.01
CA ASN A 338 15.12 -24.74 -1.90
C ASN A 338 16.54 -24.39 -1.40
N GLY A 339 16.65 -23.77 -0.21
CA GLY A 339 17.92 -23.43 0.43
C GLY A 339 18.42 -22.01 0.15
N TYR A 340 17.71 -21.23 -0.67
CA TYR A 340 18.02 -19.81 -0.86
C TYR A 340 17.63 -18.99 0.36
N GLY A 341 18.48 -18.02 0.73
CA GLY A 341 18.17 -17.03 1.76
C GLY A 341 18.84 -15.69 1.48
N ALA A 342 18.15 -14.61 1.82
CA ALA A 342 18.68 -13.25 1.75
C ALA A 342 18.06 -12.39 2.85
N SER A 343 18.82 -11.46 3.41
CA SER A 343 18.33 -10.59 4.48
C SER A 343 19.12 -9.29 4.56
N GLY A 344 18.51 -8.23 5.07
CA GLY A 344 19.23 -7.00 5.39
C GLY A 344 18.33 -5.87 5.84
N LYS A 345 18.96 -4.76 6.23
CA LYS A 345 18.29 -3.47 6.28
C LYS A 345 17.91 -3.03 4.87
N LEU A 346 16.82 -2.29 4.75
CA LEU A 346 16.42 -1.73 3.47
C LEU A 346 17.45 -0.69 3.02
N ALA A 347 18.07 -0.96 1.87
CA ALA A 347 18.93 0.03 1.22
C ALA A 347 18.10 1.05 0.41
N GLY A 348 16.83 0.73 0.18
CA GLY A 348 15.75 1.62 -0.26
C GLY A 348 14.40 0.94 -0.10
N GLY A 349 13.32 1.73 -0.05
CA GLY A 349 11.97 1.27 0.29
C GLY A 349 11.58 1.44 1.76
N ASN A 350 10.48 0.81 2.17
CA ASN A 350 9.89 0.97 3.50
C ASN A 350 8.91 -0.18 3.83
N ILE A 351 8.89 -0.63 5.08
CA ILE A 351 7.91 -1.50 5.72
C ILE A 351 6.93 -0.63 6.53
N LYS A 352 5.65 -0.99 6.53
CA LYS A 352 4.63 -0.41 7.41
C LYS A 352 3.90 -1.50 8.15
N LEU A 353 4.02 -1.48 9.46
CA LEU A 353 3.19 -2.28 10.33
C LEU A 353 1.88 -1.53 10.64
N HIS A 354 0.77 -2.19 10.35
CA HIS A 354 -0.58 -1.74 10.68
C HIS A 354 -1.08 -2.62 11.82
N ALA A 355 -0.63 -2.30 13.04
CA ALA A 355 -1.07 -2.98 14.25
C ALA A 355 -2.42 -2.42 14.72
N LYS A 356 -3.19 -3.22 15.45
CA LYS A 356 -4.47 -2.81 16.07
C LYS A 356 -4.34 -1.44 16.76
N PRO A 357 -5.02 -0.38 16.29
CA PRO A 357 -5.28 0.76 17.12
C PRO A 357 -6.06 0.30 18.36
N GLY A 358 -5.88 1.00 19.48
CA GLY A 358 -6.77 0.83 20.63
C GLY A 358 -8.24 1.02 20.20
N PRO A 359 -9.21 0.42 20.91
CA PRO A 359 -10.62 0.69 20.65
C PRO A 359 -10.87 2.20 20.70
N CYS A 360 -11.73 2.70 19.81
CA CYS A 360 -12.18 4.09 19.86
C CYS A 360 -12.69 4.43 21.26
N PRO A 361 -12.45 5.66 21.78
CA PRO A 361 -12.93 6.08 23.08
C PRO A 361 -14.46 6.07 23.21
#